data_AF-A0A925MJG8-F1
#
_entry.id   AF-A0A925MJG8-F1
#
_cell.length_a   1.000
_cell.length_b   1.000
_cell.length_c   1.000
_cell.angle_alpha   90.00
_cell.angle_beta   90.00
_cell.angle_gamma   90.00
#
_symmetry.space_group_name_H-M   'P 1'
#
loop_
_entity.id
_entity.type
_entity.pdbx_description
1 polymer ?
#
loop_
_entity_poly.entity_id
_entity_poly.type
_entity_poly.pdbx_seq_one_letter_code
_entity_poly.pdbx_strand_id
1 'polypeptide(L)'
;MLKRQMIRLMLAVLLVVFTFLAALIWSKNYDKQPDPKARFTIRSVQVKRDQSFYWLDIHLKKSGPQAHDMRRQVRLIDAVGQKHEPADTTFAGSPETGFTDIWYKFWLEKQDLESSLTLRINDGLLRVKTNQGMPEIGKHKAAVFNSSDWRKSWLGF
;
A
#
# COMPACT_ATOMS: atom_id res chain seq x y z
N MET A 1 8.26 -50.04 9.70
CA MET A 1 8.37 -49.72 8.26
C MET A 1 7.14 -48.91 7.86
N LEU A 2 7.23 -47.57 7.85
CA LEU A 2 6.09 -46.74 7.43
C LEU A 2 5.77 -47.06 5.97
N LYS A 3 4.52 -47.45 5.67
CA LYS A 3 4.09 -47.72 4.29
C LYS A 3 4.31 -46.46 3.46
N ARG A 4 4.98 -46.56 2.30
CA ARG A 4 5.25 -45.45 1.37
C ARG A 4 4.01 -44.59 1.08
N GLN A 5 2.82 -45.17 1.14
CA GLN A 5 1.54 -44.48 0.99
C GLN A 5 1.26 -43.45 2.12
N MET A 6 1.58 -43.77 3.38
CA MET A 6 1.43 -42.82 4.49
C MET A 6 2.35 -41.61 4.33
N ILE A 7 3.58 -41.82 3.85
CA ILE A 7 4.53 -40.72 3.61
C ILE A 7 4.00 -39.77 2.53
N ARG A 8 3.47 -40.32 1.43
CA ARG A 8 2.88 -39.50 0.34
C ARG A 8 1.67 -38.70 0.83
N LEU A 9 0.78 -39.31 1.60
CA LEU A 9 -0.38 -38.62 2.17
C LEU A 9 0.07 -37.49 3.11
N MET A 10 1.04 -37.75 3.99
CA MET A 10 1.58 -36.75 4.90
C MET A 10 2.20 -35.57 4.14
N LEU A 11 3.00 -35.83 3.10
CA LEU A 11 3.59 -34.80 2.26
C LEU A 11 2.52 -33.96 1.53
N ALA A 12 1.47 -34.61 1.00
CA ALA A 12 0.38 -33.90 0.33
C ALA A 12 -0.38 -32.98 1.31
N VAL A 13 -0.68 -33.47 2.51
CA VAL A 13 -1.33 -32.65 3.56
C VAL A 13 -0.44 -31.48 3.95
N LEU A 14 0.85 -31.72 4.16
CA LEU A 14 1.80 -30.68 4.53
C LEU A 14 1.88 -29.60 3.44
N LEU A 15 1.94 -30.00 2.16
CA LEU A 15 1.95 -29.09 1.02
C LEU A 15 0.69 -28.20 1.00
N VAL A 16 -0.50 -28.78 1.21
CA VAL A 16 -1.77 -28.03 1.26
C VAL A 16 -1.78 -27.03 2.41
N VAL A 17 -1.29 -27.41 3.59
CA VAL A 17 -1.20 -26.49 4.74
C VAL A 17 -0.24 -25.34 4.42
N PHE A 18 0.92 -25.62 3.82
CA PHE A 18 1.89 -24.60 3.45
C PHE A 18 1.35 -23.63 2.38
N THR A 19 0.66 -24.13 1.35
CA THR A 19 0.08 -23.25 0.32
C THR A 19 -1.03 -22.37 0.89
N PHE A 20 -1.87 -22.91 1.78
CA PHE A 20 -2.91 -22.13 2.45
C PHE A 20 -2.33 -21.04 3.35
N LEU A 21 -1.31 -21.36 4.15
CA LEU A 21 -0.63 -20.36 5.00
C LEU A 21 0.07 -19.28 4.16
N ALA A 22 0.69 -19.64 3.05
CA ALA A 22 1.29 -18.67 2.13
C ALA A 22 0.23 -17.72 1.56
N ALA A 23 -0.92 -18.24 1.12
CA ALA A 23 -2.04 -17.42 0.63
C ALA A 23 -2.57 -16.46 1.70
N LEU A 24 -2.68 -16.91 2.96
CA LEU A 24 -3.10 -16.05 4.08
C LEU A 24 -2.09 -14.93 4.36
N ILE A 25 -0.79 -15.22 4.32
CA ILE A 25 0.25 -14.20 4.50
C ILE A 25 0.20 -13.16 3.38
N TRP A 26 -0.06 -13.58 2.14
CA TRP A 26 -0.22 -12.68 1.00
C TRP A 26 -1.49 -11.83 1.05
N SER A 27 -2.52 -12.28 1.77
CA SER A 27 -3.76 -11.51 1.97
C SER A 27 -3.62 -10.33 2.95
N LYS A 28 -2.43 -10.08 3.51
CA LYS A 28 -2.18 -8.94 4.40
C LYS A 28 -2.18 -7.62 3.62
N ASN A 29 -3.39 -7.13 3.40
CA ASN A 29 -3.66 -5.77 2.94
C ASN A 29 -3.10 -4.74 3.94
N TYR A 30 -3.04 -3.48 3.51
CA TYR A 30 -2.94 -2.32 4.41
C TYR A 30 -3.88 -2.41 5.62
N ASP A 31 -3.57 -1.63 6.66
CA ASP A 31 -4.21 -1.70 7.98
C ASP A 31 -5.73 -1.92 7.89
N LYS A 32 -6.20 -3.06 8.42
CA LYS A 32 -7.63 -3.42 8.46
C LYS A 32 -8.45 -2.47 9.34
N GLN A 33 -7.77 -1.84 10.30
CA GLN A 33 -8.31 -0.83 11.21
C GLN A 33 -7.53 0.46 10.98
N PRO A 34 -7.77 1.17 9.87
CA PRO A 34 -7.14 2.47 9.64
C PRO A 34 -7.59 3.47 10.72
N ASP A 35 -6.89 4.59 10.83
CA ASP A 35 -7.35 5.71 11.64
C ASP A 35 -8.76 6.15 11.18
N PRO A 36 -9.79 6.07 12.04
CA PRO A 36 -11.16 6.42 11.66
C PRO A 36 -11.28 7.89 11.24
N LYS A 37 -10.41 8.78 11.73
CA LYS A 37 -10.39 10.20 11.35
C LYS A 37 -9.91 10.41 9.92
N ALA A 38 -9.19 9.44 9.35
CA ALA A 38 -8.77 9.49 7.97
C ALA A 38 -9.97 9.29 7.02
N ARG A 39 -11.03 8.57 7.44
CA ARG A 39 -12.22 8.21 6.64
C ARG A 39 -11.95 7.39 5.37
N PHE A 40 -10.69 6.99 5.16
CA PHE A 40 -10.23 6.25 4.00
C PHE A 40 -9.33 5.09 4.43
N THR A 41 -9.26 4.08 3.57
CA THR A 41 -8.32 2.96 3.63
C THR A 41 -7.40 3.02 2.44
N ILE A 42 -6.12 2.71 2.62
CA ILE A 42 -5.23 2.46 1.50
C ILE A 42 -5.60 1.10 0.89
N ARG A 43 -5.79 1.05 -0.43
CA ARG A 43 -6.04 -0.19 -1.16
C ARG A 43 -4.79 -0.71 -1.82
N SER A 44 -4.05 0.18 -2.46
CA SER A 44 -2.77 -0.13 -3.06
C SER A 44 -1.91 1.12 -3.13
N VAL A 45 -0.62 0.90 -3.29
CA VAL A 45 0.36 1.94 -3.55
C VAL A 45 1.18 1.50 -4.75
N GLN A 46 1.26 2.33 -5.77
CA GLN A 46 2.09 2.08 -6.94
C GLN A 46 3.31 3.00 -6.88
N VAL A 47 4.48 2.44 -7.10
CA VAL A 47 5.71 3.22 -7.27
C VAL A 47 6.23 2.99 -8.68
N LYS A 48 6.41 4.06 -9.44
CA LYS A 48 6.97 4.02 -10.80
C LYS A 48 8.25 4.82 -10.85
N ARG A 49 9.33 4.21 -11.36
CA ARG A 49 10.60 4.91 -11.54
C ARG A 49 10.56 5.74 -12.81
N ASP A 50 10.93 7.01 -12.68
CA ASP A 50 11.08 7.94 -13.80
C ASP A 50 12.44 8.64 -13.70
N GLN A 51 13.41 8.12 -14.48
CA GLN A 51 14.81 8.52 -14.40
C GLN A 51 15.40 8.39 -12.98
N SER A 52 15.71 9.52 -12.34
CA SER A 52 16.28 9.64 -10.98
C SER A 52 15.22 9.85 -9.90
N PHE A 53 13.95 10.00 -10.29
CA PHE A 53 12.82 10.26 -9.41
C PHE A 53 11.81 9.11 -9.45
N TYR A 54 10.81 9.21 -8.57
CA TYR A 54 9.78 8.22 -8.43
C TYR A 54 8.40 8.88 -8.32
N TRP A 55 7.46 8.38 -9.11
CA TRP A 55 6.04 8.61 -8.90
C TRP A 55 5.53 7.63 -7.85
N LEU A 56 4.92 8.16 -6.79
CA LEU A 56 4.20 7.39 -5.77
C LEU A 56 2.71 7.69 -5.89
N ASP A 57 1.94 6.71 -6.35
CA ASP A 57 0.48 6.82 -6.48
C ASP A 57 -0.18 6.02 -5.36
N ILE A 58 -0.96 6.69 -4.51
CA ILE A 58 -1.66 6.09 -3.37
C ILE A 58 -3.14 6.01 -3.68
N HIS A 59 -3.66 4.78 -3.86
CA HIS A 59 -5.09 4.53 -4.06
C HIS A 59 -5.79 4.36 -2.72
N LEU A 60 -6.71 5.27 -2.44
CA LEU A 60 -7.57 5.26 -1.27
C LEU A 60 -8.99 4.87 -1.64
N LYS A 61 -9.64 4.10 -0.76
CA LYS A 61 -11.07 3.80 -0.81
C LYS A 61 -11.76 4.25 0.47
N LYS A 62 -12.89 4.91 0.32
CA LYS A 62 -13.73 5.43 1.42
C LYS A 62 -14.03 4.32 2.43
N SER A 63 -13.86 4.64 3.71
CA SER A 63 -14.15 3.77 4.84
C SER A 63 -15.04 4.52 5.84
N GLY A 64 -16.36 4.27 5.75
CA GLY A 64 -17.37 4.92 6.58
C GLY A 64 -18.29 5.87 5.78
N PRO A 65 -19.29 6.47 6.43
CA PRO A 65 -20.32 7.27 5.76
C PRO A 65 -19.83 8.68 5.38
N GLN A 66 -18.89 9.24 6.15
CA GLN A 66 -18.43 10.61 6.00
C GLN A 66 -17.64 10.82 4.70
N ALA A 67 -17.93 11.92 4.00
CA ALA A 67 -17.20 12.31 2.79
C ALA A 67 -15.79 12.81 3.11
N HIS A 68 -14.95 12.85 2.08
CA HIS A 68 -13.65 13.53 2.13
C HIS A 68 -13.84 15.04 2.33
N ASP A 69 -13.06 15.63 3.24
CA ASP A 69 -13.04 17.07 3.44
C ASP A 69 -11.98 17.70 2.54
N MET A 70 -12.42 18.20 1.38
CA MET A 70 -11.54 18.82 0.39
C MET A 70 -10.87 20.11 0.86
N ARG A 71 -11.30 20.70 1.98
CA ARG A 71 -10.66 21.91 2.54
C ARG A 71 -9.41 21.57 3.34
N ARG A 72 -9.19 20.30 3.65
CA ARG A 72 -8.04 19.87 4.44
C ARG A 72 -6.88 19.46 3.56
N GLN A 73 -5.72 19.96 3.91
CA GLN A 73 -4.49 19.66 3.20
C GLN A 73 -4.12 18.18 3.37
N VAL A 74 -3.71 17.58 2.27
CA VAL A 74 -3.14 16.23 2.23
C VAL A 74 -1.63 16.36 2.13
N ARG A 75 -0.93 15.58 2.96
CA ARG A 75 0.54 15.58 3.02
C ARG A 75 1.04 14.15 3.19
N LEU A 76 2.06 13.79 2.42
CA LEU A 76 2.89 12.64 2.73
C LEU A 76 4.00 13.10 3.68
N ILE A 77 4.22 12.35 4.75
CA ILE A 77 5.20 12.65 5.79
C ILE A 77 6.17 11.48 5.85
N ASP A 78 7.46 11.76 5.71
CA ASP A 78 8.52 10.76 5.82
C ASP A 78 8.96 10.54 7.28
N ALA A 79 9.99 9.70 7.49
CA ALA A 79 10.48 9.42 8.85
C ALA A 79 11.17 10.61 9.53
N VAL A 80 11.72 11.56 8.76
CA VAL A 80 12.38 12.76 9.31
C VAL A 80 11.39 13.92 9.51
N GLY A 81 10.13 13.73 9.12
CA GLY A 81 9.06 14.72 9.26
C GLY A 81 8.97 15.70 8.08
N GLN A 82 9.71 15.47 7.00
CA GLN A 82 9.56 16.21 5.76
C GLN A 82 8.17 15.97 5.19
N LYS A 83 7.56 17.04 4.69
CA LYS A 83 6.19 17.02 4.18
C LYS A 83 6.23 17.20 2.66
N HIS A 84 5.61 16.27 1.95
CA HIS A 84 5.44 16.34 0.50
C HIS A 84 3.98 16.61 0.18
N GLU A 85 3.75 17.56 -0.71
CA GLU A 85 2.42 17.83 -1.26
C GLU A 85 2.13 16.89 -2.42
N PRO A 86 0.86 16.50 -2.63
CA PRO A 86 0.49 15.75 -3.83
C PRO A 86 0.72 16.63 -5.06
N ALA A 87 1.40 16.08 -6.06
CA ALA A 87 1.57 16.69 -7.38
C ALA A 87 0.27 16.60 -8.21
N ASP A 88 -0.56 15.59 -7.96
CA ASP A 88 -1.84 15.42 -8.61
C ASP A 88 -2.84 14.69 -7.68
N THR A 89 -4.13 14.94 -7.86
CA THR A 89 -5.22 14.29 -7.13
C THR A 89 -6.35 13.95 -8.08
N THR A 90 -6.66 12.65 -8.21
CA THR A 90 -7.79 12.16 -9.01
C THR A 90 -8.87 11.61 -8.10
N PHE A 91 -10.14 11.90 -8.41
CA PHE A 91 -11.30 11.41 -7.68
C PHE A 91 -12.16 10.53 -8.59
N ALA A 92 -12.67 9.41 -8.07
CA ALA A 92 -13.76 8.67 -8.71
C ALA A 92 -15.07 8.86 -7.95
N GLY A 93 -16.16 9.01 -8.71
CA GLY A 93 -17.48 9.35 -8.21
C GLY A 93 -17.93 10.75 -8.66
N SER A 94 -19.04 11.24 -8.10
CA SER A 94 -19.56 12.58 -8.38
C SER A 94 -19.73 13.38 -7.08
N PRO A 95 -19.83 14.73 -7.16
CA PRO A 95 -20.14 15.56 -6.00
C PRO A 95 -21.47 15.20 -5.32
N GLU A 96 -22.44 14.71 -6.09
CA GLU A 96 -23.79 14.37 -5.62
C GLU A 96 -23.82 13.07 -4.81
N THR A 97 -23.07 12.05 -5.25
CA THR A 97 -23.00 10.75 -4.57
C THR A 97 -21.83 10.65 -3.58
N GLY A 98 -20.93 11.64 -3.63
CA GLY A 98 -19.64 11.62 -2.95
C GLY A 98 -18.59 10.77 -3.68
N PHE A 99 -17.33 11.07 -3.40
CA PHE A 99 -16.18 10.35 -3.95
C PHE A 99 -15.95 9.04 -3.18
N THR A 100 -15.88 7.92 -3.90
CA THR A 100 -15.66 6.60 -3.31
C THR A 100 -14.19 6.23 -3.26
N ASP A 101 -13.43 6.71 -4.25
CA ASP A 101 -12.03 6.40 -4.43
C ASP A 101 -11.25 7.68 -4.75
N ILE A 102 -10.03 7.77 -4.25
CA ILE A 102 -9.14 8.92 -4.42
C ILE A 102 -7.74 8.41 -4.71
N TRP A 103 -7.05 9.04 -5.66
CA TRP A 103 -5.64 8.80 -5.95
C TRP A 103 -4.86 10.07 -5.64
N TYR A 104 -3.86 9.95 -4.79
CA TYR A 104 -2.86 11.00 -4.58
C TYR A 104 -1.55 10.58 -5.22
N LYS A 105 -0.99 11.46 -6.02
CA LYS A 105 0.27 11.24 -6.72
C LYS A 105 1.34 12.16 -6.17
N PHE A 106 2.48 11.59 -5.79
CA PHE A 106 3.62 12.33 -5.25
C PHE A 106 4.84 12.14 -6.14
N TRP A 107 5.61 13.20 -6.31
CA TRP A 107 6.92 13.17 -6.95
C TRP A 107 8.00 13.19 -5.88
N LEU A 108 8.78 12.11 -5.79
CA LEU A 108 9.71 11.89 -4.70
C LEU A 108 11.10 11.54 -5.22
N GLU A 109 12.10 11.89 -4.44
CA GLU A 109 13.45 11.40 -4.63
C GLU A 109 13.58 9.98 -4.07
N LYS A 110 14.65 9.28 -4.46
CA LYS A 110 14.94 7.95 -3.93
C LYS A 110 15.04 7.97 -2.40
N GLN A 111 15.68 9.00 -1.83
CA GLN A 111 15.97 9.11 -0.40
C GLN A 111 14.69 9.19 0.43
N ASP A 112 13.69 9.95 -0.03
CA ASP A 112 12.37 10.04 0.61
C ASP A 112 11.71 8.66 0.75
N LEU A 113 11.86 7.83 -0.28
CA LEU A 113 11.32 6.47 -0.34
C LEU A 113 12.13 5.43 0.44
N GLU A 114 13.31 5.76 0.96
CA GLU A 114 14.11 4.82 1.76
C GLU A 114 13.59 4.71 3.21
N SER A 115 12.82 5.68 3.67
CA SER A 115 12.30 5.73 5.04
C SER A 115 10.85 5.21 5.15
N SER A 116 10.25 5.31 6.34
CA SER A 116 8.82 5.05 6.53
C SER A 116 7.99 6.22 6.03
N LEU A 117 6.79 5.94 5.49
CA LEU A 117 5.91 6.95 4.92
C LEU A 117 4.54 6.91 5.58
N THR A 118 4.03 8.08 5.95
CA THR A 118 2.69 8.26 6.53
C THR A 118 1.93 9.31 5.72
N LEU A 119 0.73 8.97 5.26
CA LEU A 119 -0.17 9.90 4.62
C LEU A 119 -1.06 10.56 5.68
N ARG A 120 -0.98 11.87 5.80
CA ARG A 120 -1.94 12.68 6.56
C ARG A 120 -3.07 13.11 5.64
N ILE A 121 -4.29 12.72 5.98
CA ILE A 121 -5.51 13.05 5.24
C ILE A 121 -6.64 13.33 6.22
N ASN A 122 -7.40 14.40 5.95
CA ASN A 122 -8.38 14.92 6.91
C ASN A 122 -7.70 15.19 8.26
N ASP A 123 -8.19 14.57 9.35
CA ASP A 123 -7.56 14.60 10.69
C ASP A 123 -6.82 13.31 11.05
N GLY A 124 -6.71 12.37 10.11
CA GLY A 124 -6.15 11.05 10.37
C GLY A 124 -4.79 10.81 9.73
N LEU A 125 -4.18 9.71 10.14
CA LEU A 125 -2.92 9.21 9.62
C LEU A 125 -3.08 7.80 9.06
N LEU A 126 -2.62 7.60 7.82
CA LEU A 126 -2.60 6.30 7.17
C LEU A 126 -1.16 5.89 6.90
N ARG A 127 -0.79 4.67 7.30
CA ARG A 127 0.58 4.19 7.13
C ARG A 127 0.78 3.65 5.72
N VAL A 128 1.59 4.35 4.92
CA VAL A 128 1.89 4.02 3.53
C VAL A 128 3.04 3.01 3.44
N LYS A 129 4.04 3.16 4.30
CA LYS A 129 5.21 2.28 4.32
C LYS A 129 5.79 2.19 5.73
N THR A 130 6.05 0.98 6.23
CA THR A 130 6.65 0.71 7.54
C THR A 130 8.14 0.44 7.48
N ASN A 131 8.61 -0.21 6.42
CA ASN A 131 9.96 -0.75 6.35
C ASN A 131 10.97 0.28 5.83
N GLN A 132 12.22 0.14 6.26
CA GLN A 132 13.35 0.84 5.66
C GLN A 132 13.75 0.21 4.32
N GLY A 133 14.41 1.01 3.50
CA GLY A 133 14.86 0.65 2.16
C GLY A 133 13.73 0.59 1.15
N MET A 134 14.08 0.73 -0.12
CA MET A 134 13.18 0.68 -1.25
C MET A 134 13.43 -0.60 -2.04
N PRO A 135 12.40 -1.38 -2.42
CA PRO A 135 12.56 -2.47 -3.38
C PRO A 135 13.18 -1.94 -4.68
N GLU A 136 14.02 -2.74 -5.33
CA GLU A 136 14.61 -2.31 -6.59
C GLU A 136 13.54 -2.26 -7.68
N ILE A 137 13.32 -1.07 -8.24
CA ILE A 137 12.40 -0.84 -9.35
C ILE A 137 13.24 -0.54 -10.59
N GLY A 138 13.10 -1.41 -11.60
CA GLY A 138 13.75 -1.25 -12.89
C GLY A 138 13.40 0.09 -13.55
N LYS A 139 14.26 0.57 -14.44
CA LYS A 139 14.03 1.82 -15.18
C LYS A 139 12.71 1.74 -15.96
N HIS A 140 11.85 2.75 -15.81
CA HIS A 140 10.51 2.82 -16.41
C HIS A 140 9.53 1.71 -16.00
N LYS A 141 9.88 0.88 -15.01
CA LYS A 141 8.97 -0.11 -14.43
C LYS A 141 8.17 0.50 -13.28
N ALA A 142 7.08 -0.18 -12.94
CA ALA A 142 6.28 0.11 -11.76
C ALA A 142 6.16 -1.13 -10.88
N ALA A 143 6.06 -0.92 -9.58
CA ALA A 143 5.73 -1.95 -8.60
C ALA A 143 4.45 -1.53 -7.87
N VAL A 144 3.57 -2.51 -7.60
CA VAL A 144 2.33 -2.29 -6.84
C VAL A 144 2.45 -3.01 -5.51
N PHE A 145 2.18 -2.30 -4.43
CA PHE A 145 2.22 -2.78 -3.06
C PHE A 145 0.82 -2.76 -2.48
N ASN A 146 0.38 -3.90 -1.95
CA ASN A 146 -0.91 -4.04 -1.26
C ASN A 146 -0.77 -4.05 0.26
N SER A 147 0.45 -3.87 0.80
CA SER A 147 0.76 -3.87 2.23
C SER A 147 1.72 -2.73 2.55
N SER A 148 1.72 -2.25 3.80
CA SER A 148 2.69 -1.24 4.25
C SER A 148 4.12 -1.80 4.39
N ASP A 149 4.28 -3.13 4.43
CA ASP A 149 5.58 -3.79 4.33
C ASP A 149 5.89 -4.11 2.87
N TRP A 150 6.60 -3.21 2.21
CA TRP A 150 6.88 -3.28 0.77
C TRP A 150 7.82 -4.44 0.40
N ARG A 151 8.58 -4.98 1.36
CA ARG A 151 9.45 -6.15 1.11
C ARG A 151 8.67 -7.43 0.91
N LYS A 152 7.48 -7.53 1.53
CA LYS A 152 6.64 -8.74 1.47
C LYS A 152 5.61 -8.71 0.33
N SER A 153 5.35 -7.54 -0.22
CA SER A 153 4.30 -7.32 -1.22
C SER A 153 4.83 -7.19 -2.64
N TRP A 154 6.15 -7.28 -2.84
CA TRP A 154 6.78 -7.24 -4.15
C TRP A 154 6.72 -8.60 -4.84
N LEU A 155 5.90 -8.71 -5.89
CA LEU A 155 6.02 -9.73 -6.93
C LEU A 155 6.55 -8.99 -8.17
N GLY A 156 7.82 -9.23 -8.52
CA GLY A 156 8.39 -8.68 -9.74
C GLY A 156 7.60 -9.20 -10.94
N PHE A 157 6.85 -8.32 -11.59
CA PHE A 157 6.29 -8.52 -12.92
C PHE A 157 7.06 -7.65 -13.92
#